data_AF-A0A1V5QQ87-F1
#
_entry.id   AF-A0A1V5QQ87-F1
#
_cell.length_a   1.000
_cell.length_b   1.000
_cell.length_c   1.000
_cell.angle_alpha   90.00
_cell.angle_beta   90.00
_cell.angle_gamma   90.00
#
_symmetry.space_group_name_H-M   'P 1'
#
loop_
_entity.id
_entity.type
_entity.pdbx_description
1 polymer ?
#
loop_
_entity_poly.entity_id
_entity_poly.type
_entity_poly.pdbx_seq_one_letter_code
_entity_poly.pdbx_strand_id
1 'polypeptide(L)'
;MTLNNSLLILIKQNPGITYNDIHTKFASRYKNPASAKSALMRGLKDMTSFGLIKKDGLKFFITDKGLSSMSVEMKDKLVLKLNQSMKKPIDNLDELVKLLVVLLQRGAEDSDLLRNAKDNSAFTINDLVEVRKEIRSKRKYLKKMGELLDTQIEKLKEIDFNDSLLINFDADFVDKLIKYCNGQKILVETKDESILSKVPSHWIKQNTISVEGSDISLLIQLILASPWAKVVIYVPGVKINLMAGKASIFGSHKTISEFYSNMLVNMALDENNY
;
A
#
# COMPACT_ATOMS: atom_id res chain seq x y z
N MET A 1 19.93 -2.07 -15.54
CA MET A 1 20.34 -2.77 -16.78
C MET A 1 21.54 -2.02 -17.32
N THR A 2 22.67 -2.67 -17.56
CA THR A 2 23.88 -1.98 -18.04
C THR A 2 23.69 -1.51 -19.49
N LEU A 3 24.40 -0.45 -19.86
CA LEU A 3 24.43 0.11 -21.21
C LEU A 3 24.72 -0.98 -22.26
N ASN A 4 25.73 -1.82 -21.99
CA ASN A 4 26.19 -2.86 -22.89
C ASN A 4 25.12 -3.94 -23.14
N ASN A 5 24.34 -4.33 -22.12
CA ASN A 5 23.26 -5.30 -22.30
C ASN A 5 22.12 -4.75 -23.15
N SER A 6 21.82 -3.46 -23.00
CA SER A 6 20.83 -2.78 -23.83
C SER A 6 21.24 -2.79 -25.31
N LEU A 7 22.52 -2.56 -25.58
CA LEU A 7 23.09 -2.57 -26.93
C LEU A 7 23.18 -3.98 -27.52
N LEU A 8 23.58 -4.98 -26.72
CA LEU A 8 23.64 -6.38 -27.14
C LEU A 8 22.24 -6.92 -27.53
N ILE A 9 21.21 -6.61 -26.73
CA ILE A 9 19.81 -6.96 -27.05
C ILE A 9 19.39 -6.33 -28.38
N LEU A 10 19.68 -5.03 -28.57
CA LEU A 10 19.30 -4.29 -29.76
C LEU A 10 19.93 -4.87 -31.04
N ILE A 11 21.23 -5.21 -30.98
CA ILE A 11 22.00 -5.80 -32.08
C ILE A 11 21.54 -7.24 -32.35
N LYS A 12 21.22 -8.02 -31.31
CA LYS A 12 20.65 -9.37 -31.47
C LYS A 12 19.29 -9.35 -32.18
N GLN A 13 18.42 -8.40 -31.81
CA GLN A 13 17.09 -8.25 -32.41
C GLN A 13 17.14 -7.70 -33.85
N ASN A 14 18.21 -7.01 -34.22
CA ASN A 14 18.39 -6.41 -35.55
C ASN A 14 19.80 -6.75 -36.08
N PRO A 15 20.04 -7.99 -36.53
CA PRO A 15 21.35 -8.36 -37.07
C PRO A 15 21.74 -7.47 -38.26
N GLY A 16 22.95 -6.91 -38.23
CA GLY A 16 23.44 -6.02 -39.28
C GLY A 16 22.95 -4.56 -39.17
N ILE A 17 22.45 -4.16 -38.00
CA ILE A 17 22.05 -2.77 -37.71
C ILE A 17 23.24 -1.80 -37.84
N THR A 18 22.98 -0.58 -38.33
CA THR A 18 24.02 0.45 -38.50
C THR A 18 24.16 1.33 -37.27
N TYR A 19 25.27 2.07 -37.18
CA TYR A 19 25.49 3.05 -36.10
C TYR A 19 24.34 4.07 -35.99
N ASN A 20 23.87 4.59 -37.12
CA ASN A 20 22.81 5.61 -37.14
C ASN A 20 21.48 5.04 -36.65
N ASP A 21 21.16 3.80 -37.01
CA ASP A 21 19.94 3.13 -36.56
C ASP A 21 19.97 2.83 -35.06
N ILE A 22 21.13 2.39 -34.55
CA ILE A 22 21.34 2.22 -33.11
C ILE A 22 21.19 3.57 -32.41
N HIS A 23 21.83 4.62 -32.92
CA HIS A 23 21.80 5.96 -32.34
C HIS A 23 20.38 6.52 -32.27
N THR A 24 19.57 6.38 -33.33
CA THR A 24 18.18 6.84 -33.34
C THR A 24 17.32 6.13 -32.28
N LYS A 25 17.52 4.82 -32.10
CA LYS A 25 16.81 4.04 -31.06
C LYS A 25 17.35 4.29 -29.65
N PHE A 26 18.58 4.78 -29.52
CA PHE A 26 19.30 4.96 -28.26
C PHE A 26 19.24 6.40 -27.71
N ALA A 27 19.17 7.39 -28.60
CA ALA A 27 19.28 8.82 -28.27
C ALA A 27 18.15 9.33 -27.37
N SER A 28 16.95 8.74 -27.46
CA SER A 28 15.78 9.11 -26.64
C SER A 28 16.00 8.93 -25.12
N ARG A 29 17.03 8.19 -24.72
CA ARG A 29 17.37 7.93 -23.31
C ARG A 29 18.24 9.02 -22.67
N TYR A 30 18.68 10.01 -23.44
CA TYR A 30 19.61 11.05 -22.98
C TYR A 30 19.02 12.43 -23.24
N LYS A 31 19.15 13.34 -22.26
CA LYS A 31 18.74 14.75 -22.41
C LYS A 31 19.61 15.52 -23.41
N ASN A 32 20.84 15.07 -23.66
CA ASN A 32 21.80 15.73 -24.55
C ASN A 32 22.26 14.78 -25.67
N PRO A 33 22.06 15.14 -26.96
CA PRO A 33 22.49 14.35 -28.11
C PRO A 33 24.00 14.06 -28.15
N ALA A 34 24.84 14.99 -27.74
CA ALA A 34 26.30 14.80 -27.73
C ALA A 34 26.73 13.75 -26.69
N SER A 35 26.04 13.71 -25.54
CA SER A 35 26.26 12.69 -24.50
C SER A 35 25.83 11.31 -24.98
N ALA A 36 24.69 11.21 -25.68
CA ALA A 36 24.22 9.96 -26.29
C ALA A 36 25.24 9.40 -27.29
N LYS A 37 25.76 10.26 -28.17
CA LYS A 37 26.77 9.90 -29.18
C LYS A 37 28.06 9.40 -28.52
N SER A 38 28.56 10.10 -27.51
CA SER A 38 29.78 9.72 -26.77
C SER A 38 29.62 8.40 -26.02
N ALA A 39 28.47 8.18 -25.36
CA ALA A 39 28.18 6.95 -24.64
C ALA A 39 28.04 5.75 -25.59
N LEU A 40 27.34 5.94 -26.72
CA LEU A 40 27.16 4.90 -27.73
C LEU A 40 28.50 4.51 -28.38
N MET A 41 29.32 5.49 -28.76
CA MET A 41 30.64 5.24 -29.34
C MET A 41 31.53 4.44 -28.38
N ARG A 42 31.58 4.82 -27.10
CA ARG A 42 32.34 4.09 -26.08
C ARG A 42 31.81 2.67 -25.92
N GLY A 43 30.50 2.49 -25.73
CA GLY A 43 29.88 1.17 -25.59
C GLY A 43 30.17 0.25 -26.77
N LEU A 44 30.01 0.72 -28.01
CA LEU A 44 30.30 -0.08 -29.20
C LEU A 44 31.81 -0.39 -29.34
N LYS A 45 32.69 0.57 -29.03
CA LYS A 45 34.15 0.35 -29.05
C LYS A 45 34.56 -0.71 -28.02
N ASP A 46 34.03 -0.62 -26.81
CA ASP A 46 34.34 -1.56 -25.73
C ASP A 46 33.81 -2.95 -26.08
N MET A 47 32.55 -3.05 -26.53
CA MET A 47 31.95 -4.33 -26.93
C MET A 47 32.67 -4.99 -28.11
N THR A 48 33.21 -4.20 -29.04
CA THR A 48 34.05 -4.70 -30.13
C THR A 48 35.40 -5.19 -29.60
N SER A 49 36.05 -4.42 -28.71
CA SER A 49 37.34 -4.77 -28.09
C SER A 49 37.25 -6.06 -27.27
N PHE A 50 36.15 -6.27 -26.56
CA PHE A 50 35.90 -7.50 -25.80
C PHE A 50 35.43 -8.67 -26.66
N GLY A 51 35.24 -8.47 -27.97
CA GLY A 51 34.80 -9.49 -28.91
C GLY A 51 33.35 -9.93 -28.72
N LEU A 52 32.49 -9.09 -28.12
CA LEU A 52 31.06 -9.37 -27.91
C LEU A 52 30.23 -9.07 -29.17
N ILE A 53 30.72 -8.16 -30.01
CA ILE A 53 30.14 -7.83 -31.31
C ILE A 53 31.25 -7.79 -32.36
N LYS A 54 30.90 -8.09 -33.61
CA LYS A 54 31.75 -7.95 -34.79
C LYS A 54 31.20 -6.84 -35.67
N LYS A 55 32.10 -6.02 -36.23
CA LYS A 55 31.78 -5.00 -37.23
C LYS A 55 32.15 -5.54 -38.61
N ASP A 56 31.21 -5.49 -39.54
CA ASP A 56 31.43 -5.79 -40.95
C ASP A 56 30.94 -4.59 -41.79
N GLY A 57 31.90 -3.86 -42.38
CA GLY A 57 31.64 -2.55 -42.97
C GLY A 57 31.01 -1.56 -41.97
N LEU A 58 29.80 -1.08 -42.27
CA LEU A 58 29.03 -0.16 -41.41
C LEU A 58 28.03 -0.88 -40.48
N LYS A 59 28.00 -2.21 -40.50
CA LYS A 59 27.00 -3.04 -39.83
C LYS A 59 27.59 -3.74 -38.60
N PHE A 60 26.77 -3.93 -37.58
CA PHE A 60 27.13 -4.62 -36.34
C PHE A 60 26.39 -5.95 -36.22
N PHE A 61 27.13 -6.98 -35.80
CA PHE A 61 26.64 -8.34 -35.58
C PHE A 61 27.05 -8.82 -34.19
N ILE A 62 26.20 -9.59 -33.53
CA ILE A 62 26.55 -10.22 -32.26
C ILE A 62 27.46 -11.44 -32.53
N THR A 63 28.46 -11.67 -31.68
CA THR A 63 29.29 -12.88 -31.74
C THR A 63 28.75 -13.95 -30.79
N ASP A 64 29.22 -15.19 -30.92
CA ASP A 64 28.89 -16.27 -29.97
C ASP A 64 29.31 -15.92 -28.52
N LYS A 65 30.42 -15.19 -28.38
CA LYS A 65 30.88 -14.65 -27.09
C LYS A 65 29.91 -13.60 -26.52
N GLY A 66 29.36 -12.73 -27.36
CA GLY A 66 28.34 -11.75 -26.97
C GLY A 66 26.99 -12.39 -26.63
N LEU A 67 26.59 -13.43 -27.37
CA LEU A 67 25.41 -14.23 -27.06
C LEU A 67 25.56 -14.93 -25.71
N SER A 68 26.73 -15.49 -25.45
CA SER A 68 27.06 -16.15 -24.18
C SER A 68 27.06 -15.15 -23.01
N SER A 69 27.63 -13.95 -23.17
CA SER A 69 27.66 -12.93 -22.11
C SER A 69 26.26 -12.41 -21.76
N MET A 70 25.36 -12.24 -22.75
CA MET A 70 23.95 -11.90 -22.49
C MET A 70 23.22 -13.00 -21.72
N SER A 71 23.49 -14.25 -22.08
CA SER A 71 22.87 -15.44 -21.51
C SER A 71 23.21 -15.57 -20.02
N VAL A 72 24.48 -15.39 -19.65
CA VAL A 72 24.95 -15.49 -18.25
C VAL A 72 24.31 -14.41 -17.36
N GLU A 73 24.40 -13.12 -17.73
CA GLU A 73 23.98 -12.05 -16.81
C GLU A 73 22.45 -11.97 -16.60
N MET A 74 21.63 -12.34 -17.59
CA MET A 74 20.16 -12.28 -17.49
C MET A 74 19.51 -13.58 -17.02
N LYS A 75 20.09 -14.76 -17.32
CA LYS A 75 19.54 -16.06 -16.89
C LYS A 75 19.91 -16.38 -15.44
N ASP A 76 21.09 -15.95 -14.99
CA ASP A 76 21.51 -16.15 -13.60
C ASP A 76 20.68 -15.31 -12.65
N LYS A 77 20.29 -14.08 -13.04
CA LYS A 77 19.54 -13.20 -12.15
C LYS A 77 18.15 -13.73 -11.78
N LEU A 78 17.44 -14.40 -12.70
CA LEU A 78 16.14 -15.00 -12.41
C LEU A 78 16.27 -16.19 -11.45
N VAL A 79 17.18 -17.12 -11.75
CA VAL A 79 17.41 -18.32 -10.94
C VAL A 79 18.00 -17.95 -9.57
N LEU A 80 18.91 -16.99 -9.50
CA LEU A 80 19.45 -16.46 -8.23
C LEU A 80 18.35 -15.83 -7.37
N LYS A 81 17.45 -15.06 -7.96
CA LYS A 81 16.30 -14.48 -7.22
C LYS A 81 15.35 -15.58 -6.72
N LEU A 82 15.05 -16.58 -7.54
CA LEU A 82 14.26 -17.73 -7.11
C LEU A 82 14.91 -18.44 -5.92
N ASN A 83 16.22 -18.71 -6.00
CA ASN A 83 16.98 -19.32 -4.92
C ASN A 83 16.96 -18.45 -3.65
N GLN A 84 17.01 -17.13 -3.77
CA GLN A 84 16.89 -16.21 -2.63
C GLN A 84 15.48 -16.24 -2.01
N SER A 85 14.43 -16.15 -2.82
CA SER A 85 13.04 -16.23 -2.34
C SER A 85 12.77 -17.56 -1.64
N MET A 86 13.37 -18.65 -2.11
CA MET A 86 13.26 -19.98 -1.50
C MET A 86 13.93 -20.10 -0.13
N LYS A 87 14.86 -19.20 0.26
CA LYS A 87 15.43 -19.20 1.62
C LYS A 87 14.43 -18.77 2.69
N LYS A 88 13.44 -17.95 2.32
CA LYS A 88 12.36 -17.46 3.17
C LYS A 88 11.05 -17.43 2.37
N PRO A 89 10.48 -18.60 2.07
CA PRO A 89 9.44 -18.74 1.05
C PRO A 89 8.11 -18.13 1.50
N ILE A 90 7.77 -18.21 2.79
CA ILE A 90 6.52 -17.64 3.32
C ILE A 90 6.55 -16.11 3.33
N ASP A 91 7.67 -15.50 3.71
CA ASP A 91 7.82 -14.04 3.75
C ASP A 91 7.84 -13.43 2.34
N ASN A 92 8.26 -14.20 1.34
CA ASN A 92 8.43 -13.76 -0.04
C ASN A 92 7.47 -14.46 -1.01
N LEU A 93 6.31 -14.93 -0.53
CA LEU A 93 5.42 -15.81 -1.30
C LEU A 93 5.00 -15.21 -2.64
N ASP A 94 4.62 -13.93 -2.67
CA ASP A 94 4.20 -13.24 -3.88
C ASP A 94 5.32 -13.17 -4.93
N GLU A 95 6.53 -12.81 -4.49
CA GLU A 95 7.69 -12.72 -5.39
C GLU A 95 8.08 -14.11 -5.89
N LEU A 96 8.08 -15.13 -5.02
CA LEU A 96 8.35 -16.51 -5.39
C LEU A 96 7.40 -17.00 -6.49
N VAL A 97 6.09 -16.82 -6.31
CA VAL A 97 5.08 -17.22 -7.29
C VAL A 97 5.27 -16.47 -8.61
N LYS A 98 5.49 -15.14 -8.56
CA LYS A 98 5.75 -14.32 -9.76
C LYS A 98 6.97 -14.82 -10.53
N LEU A 99 8.09 -15.07 -9.84
CA LEU A 99 9.32 -15.53 -10.48
C LEU A 99 9.17 -16.94 -11.09
N LEU A 100 8.42 -17.83 -10.43
CA LEU A 100 8.11 -19.17 -10.96
C LEU A 100 7.25 -19.08 -12.23
N VAL A 101 6.23 -18.21 -12.25
CA VAL A 101 5.40 -17.96 -13.44
C VAL A 101 6.26 -17.43 -14.59
N VAL A 102 7.14 -16.45 -14.32
CA VAL A 102 8.06 -15.90 -15.33
C VAL A 102 9.01 -16.96 -15.86
N LEU A 103 9.52 -17.84 -15.00
CA LEU A 103 10.39 -18.94 -15.41
C LEU A 103 9.66 -19.91 -16.34
N LEU A 104 8.42 -20.30 -16.02
CA LEU A 104 7.64 -21.23 -16.84
C LEU A 104 7.26 -20.63 -18.19
N GLN A 105 6.82 -19.38 -18.22
CA GLN A 105 6.45 -18.69 -19.46
C GLN A 105 7.65 -18.53 -20.40
N ARG A 106 8.77 -18.00 -19.88
CA ARG A 106 9.96 -17.79 -20.69
C ARG A 106 10.68 -19.10 -21.03
N GLY A 107 10.64 -20.08 -20.13
CA GLY A 107 11.26 -21.39 -20.35
C GLY A 107 10.58 -22.21 -21.44
N ALA A 108 9.31 -21.91 -21.77
CA ALA A 108 8.62 -22.51 -22.92
C ALA A 108 9.19 -22.01 -24.26
N GLU A 109 9.72 -20.79 -24.30
CA GLU A 109 10.27 -20.15 -25.50
C GLU A 109 11.81 -20.21 -25.57
N ASP A 110 12.48 -20.33 -24.41
CA ASP A 110 13.94 -20.33 -24.26
C ASP A 110 14.41 -21.62 -23.54
N SER A 111 14.76 -22.63 -24.33
CA SER A 111 15.23 -23.94 -23.82
C SER A 111 16.52 -23.84 -22.99
N ASP A 112 17.37 -22.85 -23.29
CA ASP A 112 18.60 -22.63 -22.54
C ASP A 112 18.31 -22.04 -21.16
N LEU A 113 17.31 -21.17 -21.02
CA LEU A 113 16.83 -20.69 -19.72
C LEU A 113 16.31 -21.86 -18.88
N LEU A 114 15.54 -22.78 -19.49
CA LEU A 114 15.01 -23.94 -18.80
C LEU A 114 16.14 -24.88 -18.34
N ARG A 115 17.14 -25.13 -19.19
CA ARG A 115 18.33 -25.91 -18.81
C ARG A 115 19.09 -25.23 -17.67
N ASN A 116 19.33 -23.92 -17.77
CA ASN A 116 20.00 -23.16 -16.71
C ASN A 116 19.27 -23.24 -15.37
N ALA A 117 17.94 -23.15 -15.39
CA ALA A 117 17.14 -23.23 -14.17
C ALA A 117 17.20 -24.64 -13.55
N LYS A 118 17.20 -25.70 -14.36
CA LYS A 118 17.36 -27.08 -13.87
C LYS A 118 18.72 -27.31 -13.24
N ASP A 119 19.78 -26.80 -13.87
CA ASP A 119 21.16 -27.04 -13.44
C ASP A 119 21.55 -26.19 -12.21
N ASN A 120 20.97 -24.99 -12.06
CA ASN A 120 21.37 -24.00 -11.06
C ASN A 120 20.31 -23.68 -9.99
N SER A 121 19.14 -24.33 -10.00
CA SER A 121 18.16 -24.20 -8.91
C SER A 121 18.71 -24.83 -7.63
N ALA A 122 18.68 -24.07 -6.54
CA ALA A 122 19.04 -24.55 -5.20
C ALA A 122 17.84 -25.14 -4.45
N PHE A 123 16.75 -25.43 -5.16
CA PHE A 123 15.50 -25.96 -4.60
C PHE A 123 14.90 -26.99 -5.56
N THR A 124 14.01 -27.81 -5.01
CA THR A 124 13.33 -28.90 -5.68
C THR A 124 11.82 -28.67 -5.72
N ILE A 125 11.13 -29.49 -6.51
CA ILE A 125 9.65 -29.53 -6.50
C ILE A 125 9.13 -29.91 -5.11
N ASN A 126 9.84 -30.78 -4.38
CA ASN A 126 9.44 -31.18 -3.03
C ASN A 126 9.48 -29.99 -2.06
N ASP A 127 10.45 -29.10 -2.18
CA ASP A 127 10.52 -27.88 -1.37
C ASP A 127 9.29 -26.99 -1.60
N LEU A 128 8.83 -26.86 -2.85
CA LEU A 128 7.57 -26.15 -3.15
C LEU A 128 6.33 -26.86 -2.58
N VAL A 129 6.34 -28.19 -2.50
CA VAL A 129 5.28 -28.97 -1.84
C VAL A 129 5.26 -28.70 -0.32
N GLU A 130 6.42 -28.61 0.31
CA GLU A 130 6.53 -28.27 1.74
C GLU A 130 6.06 -26.83 2.00
N VAL A 131 6.45 -25.86 1.18
CA VAL A 131 5.93 -24.49 1.24
C VAL A 131 4.40 -24.48 1.16
N ARG A 132 3.81 -25.26 0.24
CA ARG A 132 2.35 -25.39 0.14
C ARG A 132 1.72 -26.00 1.40
N LYS A 133 2.34 -26.99 2.03
CA LYS A 133 1.86 -27.58 3.29
C LYS A 133 1.90 -26.56 4.42
N GLU A 134 2.97 -25.78 4.50
CA GLU A 134 3.13 -24.72 5.49
C GLU A 134 2.06 -23.63 5.33
N ILE A 135 1.80 -23.15 4.11
CA ILE A 135 0.72 -22.20 3.82
C ILE A 135 -0.64 -22.74 4.29
N ARG A 136 -0.93 -24.02 4.00
CA ARG A 136 -2.18 -24.66 4.43
C ARG A 136 -2.29 -24.75 5.95
N SER A 137 -1.19 -25.06 6.62
CA SER A 137 -1.13 -25.09 8.10
C SER A 137 -1.38 -23.70 8.69
N LYS A 138 -0.67 -22.68 8.19
CA LYS A 138 -0.82 -21.28 8.62
C LYS A 138 -2.24 -20.76 8.39
N ARG A 139 -2.86 -21.11 7.25
CA ARG A 139 -4.27 -20.78 6.97
C ARG A 139 -5.22 -21.40 8.02
N LYS A 140 -5.05 -22.68 8.36
CA LYS A 140 -5.87 -23.34 9.38
C LYS A 140 -5.70 -22.69 10.75
N TYR A 141 -4.46 -22.38 11.12
CA TYR A 141 -4.15 -21.69 12.38
C TYR A 141 -4.81 -20.30 12.45
N LEU A 142 -4.63 -19.47 11.41
CA LEU A 142 -5.22 -18.13 11.35
C LEU A 142 -6.74 -18.18 11.38
N LYS A 143 -7.37 -19.17 10.72
CA LYS A 143 -8.81 -19.38 10.80
C LYS A 143 -9.25 -19.65 12.23
N LYS A 144 -8.58 -20.58 12.93
CA LYS A 144 -8.88 -20.90 14.33
C LYS A 144 -8.69 -19.70 15.25
N MET A 145 -7.66 -18.88 15.01
CA MET A 145 -7.43 -17.66 15.79
C MET A 145 -8.49 -16.60 15.52
N GLY A 146 -8.98 -16.48 14.28
CA GLY A 146 -10.15 -15.65 13.97
C GLY A 146 -11.37 -16.08 14.76
N GLU A 147 -11.73 -17.37 14.70
CA GLU A 147 -12.88 -17.93 15.45
C GLU A 147 -12.75 -17.72 16.98
N LEU A 148 -11.53 -17.83 17.52
CA LEU A 148 -11.26 -17.54 18.94
C LEU A 148 -11.40 -16.06 19.27
N LEU A 149 -10.89 -15.17 18.40
CA LEU A 149 -11.04 -13.72 18.58
C LEU A 149 -12.50 -13.30 18.52
N ASP A 150 -13.29 -13.83 17.58
CA ASP A 150 -14.73 -13.58 17.50
C ASP A 150 -15.42 -13.98 18.81
N THR A 151 -15.06 -15.14 19.36
CA THR A 151 -15.57 -15.59 20.67
C THR A 151 -15.18 -14.65 21.80
N GLN A 152 -13.94 -14.13 21.81
CA GLN A 152 -13.53 -13.16 22.84
C GLN A 152 -14.22 -11.82 22.67
N ILE A 153 -14.42 -11.36 21.44
CA ILE A 153 -15.14 -10.12 21.13
C ILE A 153 -16.56 -10.20 21.69
N GLU A 154 -17.29 -11.30 21.44
CA GLU A 154 -18.66 -11.46 21.98
C GLU A 154 -18.67 -11.49 23.51
N LYS A 155 -17.72 -12.18 24.16
CA LYS A 155 -17.60 -12.14 25.62
C LYS A 155 -17.31 -10.74 26.17
N LEU A 156 -16.46 -9.96 25.49
CA LEU A 156 -16.17 -8.58 25.88
C LEU A 156 -17.41 -7.69 25.74
N LYS A 157 -18.24 -7.91 24.72
CA LYS A 157 -19.54 -7.24 24.56
C LYS A 157 -20.52 -7.62 25.67
N GLU A 158 -20.60 -8.90 26.03
CA GLU A 158 -21.48 -9.40 27.12
C GLU A 158 -21.17 -8.72 28.47
N ILE A 159 -19.88 -8.51 28.78
CA ILE A 159 -19.45 -7.83 30.01
C ILE A 159 -19.44 -6.30 29.90
N ASP A 160 -19.99 -5.74 28.83
CA ASP A 160 -20.04 -4.29 28.56
C ASP A 160 -18.66 -3.61 28.58
N PHE A 161 -17.65 -4.26 27.99
CA PHE A 161 -16.31 -3.71 27.91
C PHE A 161 -16.26 -2.44 27.05
N ASN A 162 -15.20 -1.65 27.21
CA ASN A 162 -15.02 -0.41 26.45
C ASN A 162 -14.93 -0.69 24.94
N ASP A 163 -15.63 0.13 24.16
CA ASP A 163 -15.72 0.07 22.71
C ASP A 163 -15.40 1.44 22.10
N SER A 164 -15.14 1.47 20.80
CA SER A 164 -14.89 2.70 20.07
C SER A 164 -15.43 2.66 18.65
N LEU A 165 -15.96 3.80 18.20
CA LEU A 165 -16.49 3.98 16.86
C LEU A 165 -15.85 5.20 16.19
N LEU A 166 -15.53 5.07 14.89
CA LEU A 166 -14.97 6.15 14.09
C LEU A 166 -16.00 6.62 13.06
N ILE A 167 -16.40 7.89 13.12
CA ILE A 167 -17.35 8.52 12.20
C ILE A 167 -16.76 9.83 11.67
N ASN A 168 -17.23 10.29 10.51
CA ASN A 168 -16.95 11.65 10.05
C ASN A 168 -17.69 12.66 10.94
N PHE A 169 -17.02 13.77 11.28
CA PHE A 169 -17.63 14.87 12.01
C PHE A 169 -18.23 15.87 11.03
N ASP A 170 -19.35 15.51 10.43
CA ASP A 170 -20.09 16.31 9.46
C ASP A 170 -21.37 16.91 10.06
N ALA A 171 -22.12 17.66 9.25
CA ALA A 171 -23.36 18.32 9.68
C ALA A 171 -24.42 17.31 10.17
N ASP A 172 -24.57 16.17 9.51
CA ASP A 172 -25.54 15.14 9.90
C ASP A 172 -25.18 14.54 11.27
N PHE A 173 -23.91 14.20 11.48
CA PHE A 173 -23.44 13.73 12.77
C PHE A 173 -23.64 14.77 13.88
N VAL A 174 -23.34 16.04 13.59
CA VAL A 174 -23.51 17.15 14.54
C VAL A 174 -24.97 17.33 14.94
N ASP A 175 -25.91 17.30 13.99
CA ASP A 175 -27.33 17.44 14.27
C ASP A 175 -27.85 16.30 15.16
N LYS A 176 -27.38 15.07 14.92
CA LYS A 176 -27.71 13.92 15.75
C LYS A 176 -27.06 13.99 17.13
N LEU A 177 -25.82 14.48 17.23
CA LEU A 177 -25.13 14.68 18.49
C LEU A 177 -25.86 15.71 19.36
N ILE A 178 -26.30 16.83 18.78
CA ILE A 178 -27.10 17.85 19.48
C ILE A 178 -28.39 17.22 20.04
N LYS A 179 -29.10 16.42 19.24
CA LYS A 179 -30.30 15.70 19.69
C LYS A 179 -30.00 14.71 20.81
N TYR A 180 -28.93 13.93 20.70
CA TYR A 180 -28.51 12.96 21.70
C TYR A 180 -28.21 13.62 23.06
N CYS A 181 -27.57 14.80 23.05
CA CYS A 181 -27.29 15.55 24.27
C CYS A 181 -28.58 16.00 24.98
N ASN A 182 -29.69 16.20 24.26
CA ASN A 182 -31.02 16.56 24.81
C ASN A 182 -30.99 17.68 25.87
N GLY A 183 -30.17 18.72 25.65
CA GLY A 183 -30.00 19.84 26.58
C GLY A 183 -29.24 19.53 27.87
N GLN A 184 -28.77 18.29 28.06
CA GLN A 184 -27.92 17.93 29.20
C GLN A 184 -26.55 18.60 29.07
N LYS A 185 -25.99 18.98 30.22
CA LYS A 185 -24.69 19.63 30.30
C LYS A 185 -23.59 18.79 29.65
N ILE A 186 -22.85 19.41 28.73
CA ILE A 186 -21.68 18.82 28.08
C ILE A 186 -20.41 19.58 28.47
N LEU A 187 -19.28 18.87 28.42
CA LEU A 187 -17.96 19.45 28.63
C LEU A 187 -17.12 19.32 27.36
N VAL A 188 -16.44 20.39 26.98
CA VAL A 188 -15.55 20.41 25.82
C VAL A 188 -14.18 20.86 26.26
N GLU A 189 -13.18 19.99 26.13
CA GLU A 189 -11.78 20.31 26.37
C GLU A 189 -11.10 20.67 25.06
N THR A 190 -10.51 21.86 25.00
CA THR A 190 -9.69 22.29 23.85
C THR A 190 -8.63 23.30 24.27
N LYS A 191 -7.50 23.27 23.57
CA LYS A 191 -6.45 24.29 23.66
C LYS A 191 -6.44 25.21 22.43
N ASP A 192 -7.41 25.04 21.53
CA ASP A 192 -7.45 25.76 20.27
C ASP A 192 -8.04 27.16 20.47
N GLU A 193 -7.19 28.18 20.31
CA GLU A 193 -7.57 29.59 20.45
C GLU A 193 -8.66 30.00 19.45
N SER A 194 -8.76 29.33 18.29
CA SER A 194 -9.79 29.64 17.28
C SER A 194 -11.21 29.31 17.74
N ILE A 195 -11.34 28.39 18.71
CA ILE A 195 -12.61 28.04 19.37
C ILE A 195 -12.78 28.90 20.63
N LEU A 196 -11.74 28.98 21.47
CA LEU A 196 -11.80 29.71 22.75
C LEU A 196 -12.12 31.20 22.58
N SER A 197 -11.67 31.82 21.48
CA SER A 197 -11.96 33.24 21.19
C SER A 197 -13.38 33.51 20.70
N LYS A 198 -14.10 32.49 20.21
CA LYS A 198 -15.44 32.62 19.62
C LYS A 198 -16.59 32.27 20.57
N VAL A 199 -16.29 31.67 21.72
CA VAL A 199 -17.29 31.30 22.73
C VAL A 199 -17.38 32.35 23.84
N PRO A 200 -18.57 32.56 24.45
CA PRO A 200 -18.72 33.45 25.59
C PRO A 200 -17.77 33.11 26.74
N SER A 201 -17.09 34.12 27.30
CA SER A 201 -16.07 33.95 28.35
C SER A 201 -16.59 33.25 29.60
N HIS A 202 -17.88 33.42 29.93
CA HIS A 202 -18.51 32.79 31.08
C HIS A 202 -18.69 31.25 30.92
N TRP A 203 -18.59 30.72 29.70
CA TRP A 203 -18.59 29.27 29.47
C TRP A 203 -17.23 28.62 29.73
N ILE A 204 -16.15 29.42 29.74
CA ILE A 204 -14.78 28.94 29.80
C ILE A 204 -14.31 28.88 31.25
N LYS A 205 -13.82 27.71 31.66
CA LYS A 205 -13.03 27.51 32.87
C LYS A 205 -11.69 26.88 32.46
N GLN A 206 -10.64 27.67 32.45
CA GLN A 206 -9.31 27.29 31.92
C GLN A 206 -9.39 26.84 30.45
N ASN A 207 -9.16 25.56 30.16
CA ASN A 207 -9.22 24.96 28.81
C ASN A 207 -10.48 24.11 28.61
N THR A 208 -11.46 24.25 29.50
CA THR A 208 -12.73 23.51 29.44
C THR A 208 -13.87 24.49 29.20
N ILE A 209 -14.69 24.21 28.20
CA ILE A 209 -15.92 24.91 27.89
C ILE A 209 -17.06 24.04 28.42
N SER A 210 -17.97 24.63 29.21
CA SER A 210 -19.12 23.93 29.78
C SER A 210 -20.40 24.61 29.33
N VAL A 211 -21.29 23.87 28.67
CA VAL A 211 -22.57 24.39 28.15
C VAL A 211 -23.71 23.42 28.41
N GLU A 212 -24.93 23.94 28.46
CA GLU A 212 -26.17 23.17 28.65
C GLU A 212 -27.33 23.79 27.87
N GLY A 213 -28.45 23.07 27.73
CA GLY A 213 -29.64 23.57 27.06
C GLY A 213 -29.41 23.94 25.60
N SER A 214 -29.94 25.10 25.18
CA SER A 214 -29.89 25.60 23.81
C SER A 214 -28.48 25.97 23.32
N ASP A 215 -27.55 26.21 24.24
CA ASP A 215 -26.20 26.69 23.93
C ASP A 215 -25.31 25.59 23.34
N ILE A 216 -25.69 24.32 23.52
CA ILE A 216 -25.03 23.14 22.95
C ILE A 216 -24.94 23.24 21.43
N SER A 217 -26.04 23.63 20.78
CA SER A 217 -26.11 23.76 19.33
C SER A 217 -25.10 24.76 18.80
N LEU A 218 -24.97 25.92 19.46
CA LEU A 218 -24.01 26.94 19.07
C LEU A 218 -22.58 26.43 19.20
N LEU A 219 -22.24 25.76 20.30
CA LEU A 219 -20.90 25.24 20.54
C LEU A 219 -20.50 24.17 19.52
N ILE A 220 -21.36 23.19 19.26
CA ILE A 220 -21.03 22.09 18.34
C ILE A 220 -20.92 22.59 16.89
N GLN A 221 -21.76 23.54 16.47
CA GLN A 221 -21.66 24.18 15.15
C GLN A 221 -20.36 25.00 14.99
N LEU A 222 -19.91 25.68 16.05
CA LEU A 222 -18.61 26.36 16.04
C LEU A 222 -17.44 25.37 15.90
N ILE A 223 -17.53 24.21 16.52
CA ILE A 223 -16.53 23.13 16.39
C ILE A 223 -16.53 22.57 14.96
N LEU A 224 -17.71 22.39 14.36
CA LEU A 224 -17.84 21.92 12.97
C LEU A 224 -17.19 22.89 11.97
N ALA A 225 -17.34 24.19 12.20
CA ALA A 225 -16.69 25.23 11.40
C ALA A 225 -15.15 25.27 11.55
N SER A 226 -14.60 24.58 12.55
CA SER A 226 -13.16 24.45 12.80
C SER A 226 -12.71 22.98 12.74
N PRO A 227 -12.78 22.32 11.57
CA PRO A 227 -12.56 20.86 11.44
C PRO A 227 -11.13 20.40 11.78
N TRP A 228 -10.18 21.34 11.83
CA TRP A 228 -8.78 21.11 12.19
C TRP A 228 -8.51 21.18 13.69
N ALA A 229 -9.47 21.66 14.47
CA ALA A 229 -9.31 21.84 15.90
C ALA A 229 -9.24 20.50 16.62
N LYS A 230 -8.33 20.41 17.59
CA LYS A 230 -8.26 19.27 18.50
C LYS A 230 -9.20 19.54 19.67
N VAL A 231 -10.27 18.77 19.70
CA VAL A 231 -11.35 18.95 20.67
C VAL A 231 -11.72 17.60 21.26
N VAL A 232 -11.94 17.57 22.56
CA VAL A 232 -12.51 16.41 23.25
C VAL A 232 -13.85 16.83 23.82
N ILE A 233 -14.92 16.17 23.39
CA ILE A 233 -16.29 16.41 23.84
C ILE A 233 -16.68 15.27 24.77
N TYR A 234 -17.12 15.61 25.98
CA TYR A 234 -17.71 14.68 26.93
C TYR A 234 -19.21 14.91 26.94
N VAL A 235 -19.93 13.88 26.51
CA VAL A 235 -21.40 13.80 26.57
C VAL A 235 -21.77 12.64 27.51
N PRO A 236 -23.02 12.54 27.99
CA PRO A 236 -23.43 11.48 28.90
C PRO A 236 -23.03 10.08 28.40
N GLY A 237 -22.17 9.40 29.18
CA GLY A 237 -21.69 8.04 28.89
C GLY A 237 -20.61 7.92 27.80
N VAL A 238 -20.28 9.00 27.09
CA VAL A 238 -19.45 8.93 25.88
C VAL A 238 -18.40 10.05 25.83
N LYS A 239 -17.19 9.69 25.42
CA LYS A 239 -16.10 10.61 25.12
C LYS A 239 -15.85 10.65 23.61
N ILE A 240 -15.84 11.83 23.00
CA ILE A 240 -15.63 12.03 21.57
C ILE A 240 -14.35 12.82 21.37
N ASN A 241 -13.35 12.21 20.73
CA ASN A 241 -12.12 12.89 20.33
C ASN A 241 -12.24 13.32 18.86
N LEU A 242 -12.10 14.61 18.61
CA LEU A 242 -12.11 15.18 17.27
C LEU A 242 -10.69 15.44 16.79
N MET A 243 -10.38 14.92 15.59
CA MET A 243 -9.11 15.16 14.92
C MET A 243 -9.28 15.10 13.40
N ALA A 244 -8.95 16.21 12.72
CA ALA A 244 -8.95 16.31 11.26
C ALA A 244 -10.29 15.87 10.60
N GLY A 245 -11.41 16.42 11.09
CA GLY A 245 -12.75 16.13 10.56
C GLY A 245 -13.30 14.73 10.90
N LYS A 246 -12.64 13.96 11.76
CA LYS A 246 -13.13 12.67 12.25
C LYS A 246 -13.43 12.72 13.74
N ALA A 247 -14.48 11.99 14.13
CA ALA A 247 -14.89 11.78 15.50
C ALA A 247 -14.60 10.33 15.92
N SER A 248 -13.69 10.17 16.87
CA SER A 248 -13.46 8.90 17.56
C SER A 248 -14.24 8.89 18.86
N ILE A 249 -15.28 8.07 18.92
CA ILE A 249 -16.26 7.98 19.99
C ILE A 249 -15.86 6.80 20.88
N PHE A 250 -15.82 6.99 22.21
CA PHE A 250 -15.39 6.00 23.20
C PHE A 250 -16.39 5.91 24.34
N GLY A 251 -16.70 4.69 24.78
CA GLY A 251 -17.65 4.43 25.88
C GLY A 251 -17.76 2.93 26.14
N SER A 252 -18.66 2.51 27.03
CA SER A 252 -18.97 1.08 27.17
C SER A 252 -19.69 0.57 25.92
N HIS A 253 -19.58 -0.72 25.61
CA HIS A 253 -20.17 -1.31 24.41
C HIS A 253 -21.67 -1.04 24.27
N LYS A 254 -22.44 -1.18 25.36
CA LYS A 254 -23.87 -0.86 25.40
C LYS A 254 -24.12 0.61 25.11
N THR A 255 -23.35 1.50 25.74
CA THR A 255 -23.48 2.95 25.54
C THR A 255 -23.17 3.33 24.09
N ILE A 256 -22.12 2.77 23.48
CA ILE A 256 -21.77 3.00 22.08
C ILE A 256 -22.82 2.43 21.14
N SER A 257 -23.37 1.25 21.43
CA SER A 257 -24.42 0.62 20.63
C SER A 257 -25.73 1.41 20.66
N GLU A 258 -26.12 1.92 21.83
CA GLU A 258 -27.27 2.81 22.01
C GLU A 258 -27.03 4.15 21.30
N PHE A 259 -25.86 4.75 21.50
CA PHE A 259 -25.45 5.98 20.81
C PHE A 259 -25.53 5.79 19.29
N TYR A 260 -24.98 4.71 18.75
CA TYR A 260 -24.99 4.43 17.32
C TYR A 260 -26.38 4.13 16.78
N SER A 261 -27.20 3.36 17.51
CA SER A 261 -28.59 3.10 17.13
C SER A 261 -29.41 4.39 17.07
N ASN A 262 -29.25 5.27 18.08
CA ASN A 262 -29.90 6.58 18.10
C ASN A 262 -29.42 7.50 16.95
N MET A 263 -28.19 7.30 16.47
CA MET A 263 -27.64 7.99 15.30
C MET A 263 -28.14 7.41 13.97
N LEU A 264 -28.50 6.13 13.92
CA LEU A 264 -29.02 5.44 12.72
C LEU A 264 -30.55 5.52 12.55
N VAL A 265 -31.33 5.68 13.63
CA VAL A 265 -32.81 5.65 13.60
C VAL A 265 -33.46 6.79 12.78
N ASN A 266 -32.69 7.74 12.23
CA ASN A 266 -33.20 8.68 11.22
C ASN A 266 -32.95 8.26 9.75
N MET A 267 -32.50 7.03 9.47
CA MET A 267 -32.34 6.48 8.11
C MET A 267 -33.34 5.37 7.76
N ALA A 268 -34.29 5.01 8.64
CA ALA A 268 -35.23 3.91 8.43
C ALA A 268 -36.71 4.35 8.38
N LEU A 269 -37.01 5.46 7.69
CA LEU A 269 -38.38 5.82 7.31
C LEU A 269 -38.57 6.11 5.81
N ASP A 270 -37.58 5.80 4.96
CA ASP A 270 -37.71 5.94 3.49
C ASP A 270 -37.28 4.67 2.73
N GLU A 271 -37.48 3.48 3.32
CA GLU A 271 -37.47 2.21 2.57
C GLU A 271 -38.90 1.64 2.51
N ASN A 272 -39.79 2.43 1.94
CA ASN A 272 -41.03 1.98 1.31
C ASN A 272 -41.22 2.82 0.05
N ASN A 273 -40.33 2.64 -0.94
CA ASN A 273 -40.60 2.89 -2.36
C ASN A 273 -39.40 2.45 -3.21
N TYR A 274 -39.65 1.43 -4.03
CA TYR A 274 -38.85 0.83 -5.11
C TYR A 274 -37.87 -0.29 -4.76
#